data_AF-N6TTA8-F1
#
_entry.id   AF-N6TTA8-F1
#
_cell.length_a   1.000
_cell.length_b   1.000
_cell.length_c   1.000
_cell.angle_alpha   90.00
_cell.angle_beta   90.00
_cell.angle_gamma   90.00
#
_symmetry.space_group_name_H-M   'P 1'
#
loop_
_entity.id
_entity.type
_entity.pdbx_description
1 polymer ?
#
loop_
_entity_poly.entity_id
_entity_poly.type
_entity_poly.pdbx_seq_one_letter_code
_entity_poly.pdbx_strand_id
1 'polypeptide(L)'
;MRWGVRDEATDDHMTTELCMKEIQNCQRLSMGPNFVVFLGQKYGYRPIPTYILSSELQLIRDELHATGHDVLLIDTWYRKDSNAVPPISVLQPISSILINFNNKVRNLETSALYQLTYSVWGIANSEAAGRRSSQMVGYFSKIPKIISKGCCLTEPAGENG
;
A
#
# COMPACT_ATOMS: atom_id res chain seq x y z
N MET A 1 6.20 -14.55 -2.17
CA MET A 1 7.29 -14.63 -3.16
C MET A 1 7.06 -13.54 -4.20
N ARG A 2 7.88 -12.47 -4.20
CA ARG A 2 7.90 -11.41 -5.23
C ARG A 2 9.33 -11.29 -5.77
N TRP A 3 9.89 -12.42 -6.19
CA TRP A 3 11.26 -12.46 -6.69
C TRP A 3 11.32 -11.68 -8.01
N GLY A 4 12.30 -10.77 -8.15
CA GLY A 4 12.47 -9.96 -9.36
C GLY A 4 11.57 -8.72 -9.47
N VAL A 5 10.65 -8.46 -8.53
CA VAL A 5 9.96 -7.16 -8.47
C VAL A 5 10.87 -6.18 -7.74
N ARG A 6 11.31 -5.14 -8.43
CA ARG A 6 12.18 -4.13 -7.83
C ARG A 6 11.39 -3.16 -6.95
N ASP A 7 12.07 -2.51 -6.01
CA ASP A 7 11.45 -1.58 -5.06
C ASP A 7 10.82 -0.36 -5.76
N GLU A 8 11.34 0.04 -6.92
CA GLU A 8 10.77 1.13 -7.72
C GLU A 8 9.33 0.80 -8.19
N ALA A 9 9.01 -0.47 -8.42
CA ALA A 9 7.64 -0.86 -8.77
C ALA A 9 6.66 -0.78 -7.58
N THR A 10 7.17 -0.67 -6.35
CA THR A 10 6.35 -0.33 -5.18
C THR A 10 6.17 1.18 -5.06
N ASP A 11 7.22 1.94 -5.37
CA ASP A 11 7.20 3.40 -5.41
C ASP A 11 6.19 3.96 -6.43
N ASP A 12 6.18 3.39 -7.63
CA ASP A 12 5.26 3.76 -8.72
C ASP A 12 3.89 3.06 -8.64
N HIS A 13 3.64 2.28 -7.58
CA HIS A 13 2.40 1.50 -7.41
C HIS A 13 2.13 0.45 -8.52
N MET A 14 3.14 0.07 -9.30
CA MET A 14 3.03 -0.81 -10.47
C MET A 14 3.08 -2.31 -10.16
N THR A 15 3.33 -2.71 -8.92
CA THR A 15 3.60 -4.12 -8.59
C THR A 15 2.49 -5.07 -9.02
N THR A 16 1.22 -4.72 -8.78
CA THR A 16 0.10 -5.59 -9.17
C THR A 16 -0.02 -5.71 -10.68
N GLU A 17 0.20 -4.61 -11.41
CA GLU A 17 0.16 -4.63 -12.87
C GLU A 17 1.26 -5.51 -13.46
N LEU A 18 2.49 -5.42 -12.93
CA LEU A 18 3.59 -6.32 -13.32
C LEU A 18 3.22 -7.79 -13.10
N CYS A 19 2.65 -8.13 -11.95
CA CYS A 19 2.20 -9.50 -11.67
C CYS A 19 1.12 -9.97 -12.64
N MET A 20 0.12 -9.13 -12.94
CA MET A 20 -0.95 -9.48 -13.87
C MET A 20 -0.44 -9.63 -15.30
N LYS A 21 0.48 -8.77 -15.73
CA LYS A 21 1.14 -8.87 -17.04
C LYS A 21 1.96 -10.14 -17.16
N GLU A 22 2.64 -10.56 -16.09
CA GLU A 22 3.40 -11.80 -16.11
C GLU A 22 2.50 -13.03 -16.17
N ILE A 23 1.37 -13.02 -15.47
CA ILE A 23 0.35 -14.08 -15.61
C ILE A 23 -0.12 -14.19 -17.07
N GLN A 24 -0.42 -13.05 -17.71
CA GLN A 24 -0.81 -13.01 -19.13
C GLN A 24 0.31 -13.51 -20.06
N ASN A 25 1.56 -13.15 -19.79
CA ASN A 25 2.71 -13.65 -20.54
C ASN A 25 2.83 -15.17 -20.42
N CYS A 26 2.76 -15.72 -19.20
CA CYS A 26 2.79 -17.16 -18.97
C CYS A 26 1.65 -17.87 -19.69
N GLN A 27 0.43 -17.32 -19.66
CA GLN A 27 -0.72 -17.85 -20.41
C GLN A 27 -0.50 -17.85 -21.92
N ARG A 28 0.11 -16.80 -22.46
CA ARG A 28 0.39 -16.67 -23.89
C ARG A 28 1.53 -17.60 -24.36
N LEU A 29 2.53 -17.83 -23.52
CA LEU A 29 3.74 -18.60 -23.87
C LEU A 29 3.61 -20.10 -23.58
N SER A 30 2.79 -20.49 -22.59
CA SER A 30 2.58 -21.90 -22.26
C SER A 30 1.46 -22.51 -23.12
N MET A 31 1.64 -23.77 -23.52
CA MET A 31 0.61 -24.54 -24.24
C MET A 31 -0.23 -25.44 -23.30
N GLY A 32 -0.20 -25.17 -21.98
CA GLY A 32 -0.82 -26.01 -20.96
C GLY A 32 -2.04 -25.36 -20.29
N PRO A 33 -2.86 -26.15 -19.57
CA PRO A 33 -4.00 -25.62 -18.83
C PRO A 33 -3.55 -24.69 -17.68
N ASN A 34 -4.28 -23.59 -17.49
CA ASN A 34 -4.11 -22.69 -16.34
C ASN A 34 -5.21 -22.95 -15.31
N PHE A 35 -4.84 -23.16 -14.05
CA PHE A 35 -5.77 -23.38 -12.95
C PHE A 35 -5.81 -22.16 -12.03
N VAL A 36 -7.01 -21.70 -11.70
CA VAL A 36 -7.24 -20.64 -10.71
C VAL A 36 -8.05 -21.24 -9.56
N VAL A 37 -7.56 -21.07 -8.33
CA VAL A 37 -8.22 -21.53 -7.11
C VAL A 37 -8.47 -20.35 -6.18
N PHE A 38 -9.71 -20.23 -5.71
CA PHE A 38 -10.06 -19.29 -4.65
C PHE A 38 -9.84 -19.95 -3.29
N LEU A 39 -8.92 -19.41 -2.49
CA LEU A 39 -8.59 -19.94 -1.16
C LEU A 39 -9.10 -18.98 -0.07
N GLY A 40 -10.05 -19.47 0.73
CA GLY A 40 -10.55 -18.78 1.93
C GLY A 40 -11.60 -17.68 1.68
N GLN A 41 -12.11 -17.12 2.77
CA GLN A 41 -13.19 -16.11 2.79
C GLN A 41 -12.70 -14.70 3.20
N LYS A 42 -11.40 -14.43 3.04
CA LYS A 42 -10.79 -13.15 3.43
C LYS A 42 -10.28 -12.43 2.19
N TYR A 43 -10.63 -11.15 2.06
CA TYR A 43 -10.06 -10.28 1.05
C TYR A 43 -8.53 -10.19 1.25
N GLY A 44 -7.79 -10.54 0.19
CA GLY A 44 -6.35 -10.42 0.13
C GLY A 44 -5.87 -8.97 0.07
N TYR A 45 -4.64 -8.79 -0.38
CA TYR A 45 -4.09 -7.46 -0.63
C TYR A 45 -4.90 -6.72 -1.71
N ARG A 46 -5.48 -5.56 -1.36
CA ARG A 46 -6.24 -4.69 -2.27
C ARG A 46 -5.52 -3.34 -2.37
N PRO A 47 -4.68 -3.13 -3.40
CA PRO A 47 -4.04 -1.85 -3.60
C PRO A 47 -5.06 -0.80 -4.04
N ILE A 48 -4.72 0.47 -3.79
CA ILE A 48 -5.44 1.62 -4.33
C ILE A 48 -5.16 1.67 -5.85
N PRO A 49 -6.16 1.96 -6.69
CA PRO A 49 -5.96 2.02 -8.14
C PRO A 49 -4.97 3.12 -8.53
N THR A 50 -4.00 2.77 -9.36
CA THR A 50 -3.00 3.70 -9.92
C THR A 50 -3.63 4.68 -10.90
N TYR A 51 -4.61 4.21 -11.66
CA TYR A 51 -5.37 4.98 -12.63
C TYR A 51 -6.85 4.93 -12.27
N ILE A 52 -7.50 6.09 -12.27
CA ILE A 52 -8.93 6.23 -12.05
C ILE A 52 -9.45 7.30 -13.01
N LEU A 53 -10.68 7.16 -13.51
CA LEU A 53 -11.27 8.20 -14.34
C LEU A 53 -11.40 9.49 -13.53
N SER A 54 -11.07 10.63 -14.13
CA SER A 54 -11.16 11.90 -13.40
C SER A 54 -12.59 12.19 -12.94
N SER A 55 -13.60 11.75 -13.70
CA SER A 55 -15.01 11.86 -13.30
C SER A 55 -15.33 11.01 -12.07
N GLU A 56 -14.80 9.78 -11.98
CA GLU A 56 -15.02 8.90 -10.83
C GLU A 56 -14.32 9.42 -9.58
N LEU A 57 -13.08 9.91 -9.72
CA LEU A 57 -12.36 10.51 -8.60
C LEU A 57 -13.07 11.75 -8.08
N GLN A 58 -13.68 12.56 -8.96
CA GLN A 58 -14.46 13.71 -8.57
C GLN A 58 -15.69 13.30 -7.73
N LEU A 59 -16.41 12.26 -8.14
CA LEU A 59 -17.55 11.75 -7.37
C LEU A 59 -17.13 11.30 -5.95
N ILE A 60 -16.00 10.59 -5.85
CA ILE A 60 -15.46 10.16 -4.55
C ILE A 60 -15.08 11.38 -3.70
N ARG A 61 -14.46 12.39 -4.30
CA ARG A 61 -14.09 13.64 -3.63
C ARG A 61 -15.31 14.38 -3.11
N ASP A 62 -16.36 14.50 -3.92
CA ASP A 62 -17.59 15.21 -3.55
C ASP A 62 -18.29 14.52 -2.38
N GLU A 63 -18.35 13.18 -2.40
CA GLU A 63 -18.92 12.37 -1.31
C GLU A 63 -18.13 12.51 0.00
N LEU A 64 -16.79 12.54 -0.09
CA LEU A 64 -15.92 12.72 1.08
C LEU A 64 -16.11 14.09 1.70
N HIS A 65 -16.20 15.13 0.87
CA HIS A 65 -16.49 16.48 1.32
C HIS A 65 -17.87 16.57 1.98
N ALA A 66 -18.91 15.95 1.40
CA ALA A 66 -20.26 15.89 1.96
C ALA A 66 -20.29 15.18 3.33
N THR A 67 -19.46 14.15 3.50
CA THR A 67 -19.34 13.40 4.77
C THR A 67 -18.40 14.08 5.78
N GLY A 68 -17.84 15.25 5.45
CA GLY A 68 -16.95 16.02 6.33
C GLY A 68 -15.55 15.43 6.49
N HIS A 69 -15.11 14.58 5.56
CA HIS A 69 -13.75 14.04 5.54
C HIS A 69 -12.78 14.97 4.81
N ASP A 70 -11.52 14.92 5.19
CA ASP A 70 -10.47 15.71 4.56
C ASP A 70 -10.18 15.20 3.13
N VAL A 71 -10.37 16.08 2.15
CA VAL A 71 -10.13 15.83 0.73
C VAL A 71 -8.70 16.15 0.29
N LEU A 72 -7.91 16.84 1.14
CA LEU A 72 -6.55 17.26 0.81
C LEU A 72 -5.65 16.07 0.47
N LEU A 73 -5.87 14.92 1.11
CA LEU A 73 -5.10 13.72 0.83
C LEU A 73 -5.30 13.26 -0.62
N ILE A 74 -6.54 13.20 -1.10
CA ILE A 74 -6.81 12.79 -2.49
C ILE A 74 -6.19 13.79 -3.48
N ASP A 75 -6.31 15.07 -3.19
CA ASP A 75 -5.78 16.14 -4.05
C ASP A 75 -4.25 16.16 -4.10
N THR A 76 -3.61 15.76 -3.01
CA THR A 76 -2.15 15.67 -2.94
C THR A 76 -1.64 14.48 -3.73
N TRP A 77 -2.31 13.33 -3.61
CA TRP A 77 -1.83 12.05 -4.16
C TRP A 77 -2.26 11.79 -5.60
N TYR A 78 -3.39 12.32 -6.06
CA TYR A 78 -3.85 12.13 -7.45
C TYR A 78 -3.66 13.40 -8.28
N ARG A 79 -2.99 13.25 -9.42
CA ARG A 79 -2.85 14.32 -10.41
C ARG A 79 -3.70 14.02 -11.63
N LYS A 80 -4.52 14.98 -12.04
CA LYS A 80 -5.29 14.90 -13.29
C LYS A 80 -4.37 14.97 -14.50
N ASP A 81 -4.47 13.98 -15.37
CA ASP A 81 -3.88 13.98 -16.71
C ASP A 81 -4.97 14.32 -17.75
N SER A 82 -4.85 15.51 -18.32
CA SER A 82 -5.74 16.01 -19.37
C SER A 82 -5.36 15.55 -20.78
N ASN A 83 -4.20 14.92 -20.95
CA ASN A 83 -3.76 14.41 -22.25
C ASN A 83 -4.44 13.07 -22.60
N ALA A 84 -4.91 12.34 -21.59
CA ALA A 84 -5.70 11.14 -21.77
C ALA A 84 -7.13 11.48 -22.24
N VAL A 85 -7.66 10.68 -23.17
CA VAL A 85 -9.03 10.79 -23.66
C VAL A 85 -9.76 9.46 -23.43
N PRO A 86 -10.72 9.37 -22.48
CA PRO A 86 -11.16 10.42 -21.56
C PRO A 86 -10.12 10.78 -20.49
N PRO A 87 -10.22 11.96 -19.83
CA PRO A 87 -9.27 12.39 -18.80
C PRO A 87 -9.20 11.41 -17.63
N ILE A 88 -7.97 11.10 -17.20
CA ILE A 88 -7.70 10.18 -16.08
C ILE A 88 -6.96 10.92 -14.97
N SER A 89 -7.12 10.47 -13.74
CA SER A 89 -6.32 10.91 -12.61
C SER A 89 -5.34 9.80 -12.22
N VAL A 90 -4.06 10.17 -12.14
CA VAL A 90 -2.95 9.25 -11.90
C VAL A 90 -2.41 9.43 -10.49
N LEU A 91 -2.29 8.33 -9.77
CA LEU A 91 -1.66 8.28 -8.46
C LEU A 91 -0.17 8.62 -8.58
N GLN A 92 0.31 9.59 -7.81
CA GLN A 92 1.70 10.01 -7.83
C GLN A 92 2.61 8.99 -7.12
N PRO A 93 3.87 8.82 -7.56
CA PRO A 93 4.83 7.95 -6.88
C PRO A 93 5.03 8.33 -5.41
N ILE A 94 5.32 7.35 -4.56
CA ILE A 94 5.50 7.60 -3.12
C ILE A 94 6.64 8.60 -2.87
N SER A 95 7.74 8.46 -3.60
CA SER A 95 8.92 9.32 -3.55
C SER A 95 8.65 10.77 -3.95
N SER A 96 7.57 11.05 -4.69
CA SER A 96 7.19 12.41 -5.08
C SER A 96 6.72 13.26 -3.90
N ILE A 97 6.14 12.62 -2.89
CA ILE A 97 5.60 13.27 -1.68
C ILE A 97 6.49 12.94 -0.47
N LEU A 98 6.98 11.70 -0.37
CA LEU A 98 7.84 11.22 0.70
C LEU A 98 9.28 11.06 0.19
N ILE A 99 10.04 12.16 0.25
CA ILE A 99 11.45 12.19 -0.14
C ILE A 99 12.23 11.14 0.66
N ASN A 100 13.09 10.38 -0.02
CA ASN A 100 13.88 9.27 0.53
C ASN A 100 13.09 8.01 0.92
N PHE A 101 11.90 7.78 0.35
CA PHE A 101 11.16 6.52 0.57
C PHE A 101 12.00 5.27 0.23
N ASN A 102 12.74 5.30 -0.87
CA ASN A 102 13.57 4.18 -1.33
C ASN A 102 15.00 4.17 -0.76
N ASN A 103 15.34 5.09 0.15
CA ASN A 103 16.70 5.19 0.67
C ASN A 103 16.94 4.13 1.77
N LYS A 104 17.54 3.00 1.38
CA LYS A 104 17.93 1.90 2.27
C LYS A 104 19.02 2.25 3.29
N VAL A 105 19.64 3.43 3.19
CA VAL A 105 20.80 3.85 4.01
C VAL A 105 20.43 4.29 5.43
N ARG A 106 19.13 4.38 5.78
CA ARG A 106 18.69 4.65 7.17
C ARG A 106 18.41 3.41 8.02
N ASN A 107 18.80 2.22 7.57
CA ASN A 107 18.61 0.98 8.33
C ASN A 107 19.62 0.76 9.47
N LEU A 108 20.55 1.69 9.74
CA LEU A 108 21.51 1.57 10.83
C LEU A 108 21.16 2.44 12.06
N GLU A 109 20.34 3.49 11.92
CA GLU A 109 19.88 4.32 13.06
C GLU A 109 18.45 3.99 13.53
N THR A 110 17.78 3.03 12.91
CA THR A 110 16.45 2.57 13.34
C THR A 110 16.47 1.73 14.62
N SER A 111 17.64 1.29 15.10
CA SER A 111 17.74 0.54 16.37
C SER A 111 17.31 1.36 17.59
N ALA A 112 17.67 2.65 17.66
CA ALA A 112 17.37 3.49 18.82
C ALA A 112 15.88 3.88 18.89
N LEU A 113 15.26 4.21 17.76
CA LEU A 113 13.84 4.58 17.71
C LEU A 113 12.93 3.36 17.89
N TYR A 114 13.29 2.19 17.37
CA TYR A 114 12.53 0.96 17.57
C TYR A 114 12.53 0.57 19.07
N GLN A 115 13.66 0.69 19.78
CA GLN A 115 13.73 0.44 21.23
C GLN A 115 12.94 1.46 22.07
N LEU A 116 12.92 2.75 21.67
CA LEU A 116 12.11 3.76 22.36
C LEU A 116 10.60 3.52 22.17
N THR A 117 10.19 3.08 20.98
CA THR A 117 8.78 2.78 20.72
C THR A 117 8.28 1.54 21.46
N TYR A 118 9.11 0.50 21.65
CA TYR A 118 8.72 -0.67 22.46
C TYR A 118 8.61 -0.36 23.95
N SER A 119 9.51 0.47 24.48
CA SER A 119 9.46 0.89 25.88
C SER A 119 8.24 1.78 26.16
N VAL A 120 7.90 2.73 25.26
CA VAL A 120 6.70 3.57 25.39
C VAL A 120 5.40 2.76 25.15
N TRP A 121 5.39 1.80 24.21
CA TRP A 121 4.25 0.90 23.99
C TRP A 121 4.02 -0.06 25.15
N GLY A 122 5.07 -0.51 25.83
CA GLY A 122 4.97 -1.29 27.06
C GLY A 122 4.34 -0.51 28.23
N ILE A 123 4.62 0.80 28.32
CA ILE A 123 4.06 1.69 29.34
C ILE A 123 2.58 2.03 29.04
N ALA A 124 2.22 2.26 27.76
CA ALA A 124 0.84 2.61 27.40
C ALA A 124 -0.15 1.42 27.46
N ASN A 125 0.32 0.18 27.31
CA ASN A 125 -0.56 -1.00 27.33
C ASN A 125 -0.81 -1.59 28.72
N SER A 126 -0.15 -1.10 29.78
CA SER A 126 -0.58 -1.44 31.15
C SER A 126 -1.85 -0.70 31.59
N GLU A 127 -2.25 0.37 30.89
CA GLU A 127 -3.35 1.25 31.35
C GLU A 127 -4.62 1.25 30.49
N ALA A 128 -4.66 0.57 29.34
CA ALA A 128 -5.79 0.70 28.39
C ALA A 128 -6.65 -0.57 28.19
N ALA A 129 -6.77 -1.44 29.21
CA ALA A 129 -7.79 -2.49 29.27
C ALA A 129 -9.18 -1.88 29.58
N GLY A 130 -9.72 -1.04 28.69
CA GLY A 130 -10.97 -0.35 28.97
C GLY A 130 -11.59 0.37 27.79
N ARG A 131 -12.50 -0.32 27.08
CA ARG A 131 -13.70 0.23 26.42
C ARG A 131 -13.50 1.19 25.21
N ARG A 132 -13.79 0.72 23.98
CA ARG A 132 -14.99 1.08 23.17
C ARG A 132 -14.86 0.78 21.65
N SER A 133 -15.97 0.24 21.13
CA SER A 133 -16.59 0.32 19.78
C SER A 133 -15.78 -0.02 18.52
N SER A 134 -16.29 -1.00 17.77
CA SER A 134 -15.56 -1.85 16.81
C SER A 134 -15.56 -1.38 15.34
N GLN A 135 -16.28 -0.32 14.95
CA GLN A 135 -16.51 -0.06 13.52
C GLN A 135 -15.83 1.18 12.92
N MET A 136 -15.36 2.14 13.72
CA MET A 136 -14.72 3.36 13.20
C MET A 136 -13.18 3.37 13.30
N VAL A 137 -12.57 2.24 13.66
CA VAL A 137 -11.10 2.09 13.79
C VAL A 137 -10.47 1.48 12.53
N GLY A 138 -11.30 0.89 11.64
CA GLY A 138 -10.82 0.14 10.48
C GLY A 138 -10.23 0.97 9.34
N TYR A 139 -10.70 2.22 9.18
CA TYR A 139 -10.23 3.11 8.11
C TYR A 139 -8.98 3.90 8.51
N PHE A 140 -8.96 4.46 9.73
CA PHE A 140 -7.81 5.23 10.23
C PHE A 140 -6.59 4.38 10.61
N SER A 141 -6.76 3.09 10.90
CA SER A 141 -5.63 2.19 11.19
C SER A 141 -4.85 1.69 9.97
N LYS A 142 -5.27 2.05 8.74
CA LYS A 142 -4.61 1.59 7.50
C LYS A 142 -3.62 2.58 6.90
N ILE A 143 -3.74 3.87 7.19
CA ILE A 143 -2.78 4.88 6.74
C ILE A 143 -1.37 4.62 7.31
N PRO A 144 -1.20 4.20 8.58
CA PRO A 144 0.12 3.81 9.10
C PRO A 144 0.64 2.45 8.61
N LYS A 145 -0.25 1.57 8.13
CA LYS A 145 0.14 0.21 7.70
C LYS A 145 0.80 0.16 6.32
N ILE A 146 0.62 1.20 5.51
CA ILE A 146 1.37 1.37 4.25
C ILE A 146 2.85 1.65 4.56
N ILE A 147 3.13 2.39 5.64
CA ILE A 147 4.49 2.70 6.11
C ILE A 147 5.14 1.47 6.77
N SER A 148 4.39 0.70 7.57
CA SER A 148 4.92 -0.50 8.24
C SER A 148 5.22 -1.67 7.30
N LYS A 149 4.47 -1.85 6.20
CA LYS A 149 4.68 -2.99 5.29
C LYS A 149 5.87 -2.85 4.35
N GLY A 150 6.44 -1.65 4.19
CA GLY A 150 7.76 -1.48 3.56
C GLY A 150 8.91 -2.08 4.38
N CYS A 151 8.67 -2.38 5.66
CA CYS A 151 9.70 -2.84 6.60
C CYS A 151 9.71 -4.37 6.82
N CYS A 152 8.77 -5.14 6.23
CA CYS A 152 8.65 -6.60 6.45
C CYS A 152 9.09 -7.45 5.26
N LEU A 153 10.12 -7.06 4.52
CA LEU A 153 10.77 -7.93 3.53
C LEU A 153 12.25 -8.16 3.86
N THR A 154 12.49 -8.83 4.97
CA THR A 154 13.57 -9.84 5.12
C THR A 154 13.28 -10.65 6.37
N GLU A 155 12.56 -11.76 6.26
CA GLU A 155 12.82 -12.89 7.17
C GLU A 155 14.15 -13.49 6.69
N PRO A 156 15.23 -13.49 7.48
CA PRO A 156 16.39 -14.29 7.13
C PRO A 156 15.98 -15.77 7.19
N ALA A 157 16.10 -16.45 6.05
CA ALA A 157 16.00 -17.89 5.99
C ALA A 157 17.03 -18.47 6.98
N GLY A 158 16.56 -19.28 7.93
CA GLY A 158 17.43 -20.03 8.82
C GLY A 158 18.32 -20.95 7.99
N GLU A 159 19.63 -20.71 8.04
CA GLU A 159 20.63 -21.72 7.75
C GLU A 159 20.57 -22.75 8.88
N ASN A 160 19.94 -23.89 8.60
CA ASN A 160 20.12 -25.10 9.40
C ASN A 160 21.39 -25.80 8.89
N GLY A 161 22.47 -25.69 9.66
CA GLY A 161 23.62 -26.57 9.68
C GLY A 161 23.83 -27.07 11.10
#